data_AF-A0A5F0JLP1-F1
#
_entry.id   AF-A0A5F0JLP1-F1
#
_cell.length_a   1.000
_cell.length_b   1.000
_cell.length_c   1.000
_cell.angle_alpha   90.00
_cell.angle_beta   90.00
_cell.angle_gamma   90.00
#
_symmetry.space_group_name_H-M   'P 1'
#
loop_
_entity.id
_entity.type
_entity.pdbx_description
1 polymer ?
#
loop_
_entity_poly.entity_id
_entity_poly.type
_entity_poly.pdbx_seq_one_letter_code
_entity_poly.pdbx_strand_id
1 'polypeptide(L)'
;MTTFAVFGMSENWAREEAKEHTPTFKNEGGKRIDLTVSQWEAEVEVQVAKIMAGKKCVRLSPMFDAPQYAQQFMDMARKSIVCRDLKIRTKAVLVDAKKKPILNAKTGAPKVGFADWVPEATYAA
;
A
#
# COMPACT_ATOMS: atom_id res chain seq x y z
N MET A 1 -22.88 5.83 -1.11
CA MET A 1 -22.16 5.12 -2.18
C MET A 1 -20.91 4.51 -1.56
N THR A 2 -20.86 3.18 -1.45
CA THR A 2 -19.72 2.45 -0.91
C THR A 2 -18.64 2.39 -1.98
N THR A 3 -17.39 2.67 -1.64
CA THR A 3 -16.29 2.69 -2.62
C THR A 3 -15.24 1.66 -2.24
N PHE A 4 -14.69 0.97 -3.22
CA PHE A 4 -13.73 -0.11 -3.08
C PHE A 4 -12.40 0.26 -3.73
N ALA A 5 -11.29 -0.15 -3.14
CA ALA A 5 -9.98 0.00 -3.77
C ALA A 5 -9.07 -1.15 -3.35
N VAL A 6 -8.10 -1.47 -4.20
CA VAL A 6 -7.10 -2.49 -3.93
C VAL A 6 -5.91 -1.86 -3.24
N PHE A 7 -5.58 -2.38 -2.08
CA PHE A 7 -4.37 -2.05 -1.34
C PHE A 7 -3.40 -3.22 -1.36
N GLY A 8 -2.11 -2.92 -1.33
CA GLY A 8 -1.06 -3.92 -1.22
C GLY A 8 0.30 -3.27 -1.46
N MET A 9 1.26 -4.07 -1.90
CA MET A 9 2.57 -3.58 -2.29
C MET A 9 2.96 -4.19 -3.63
N SER A 10 3.41 -3.36 -4.56
CA SER A 10 3.95 -3.81 -5.85
C SER A 10 5.41 -3.41 -5.98
N GLU A 11 6.16 -4.22 -6.72
CA GLU A 11 7.58 -3.95 -6.99
C GLU A 11 7.77 -2.61 -7.71
N ASN A 12 6.90 -2.29 -8.69
CA ASN A 12 6.98 -1.01 -9.40
C ASN A 12 6.82 0.18 -8.45
N TRP A 13 5.83 0.13 -7.55
CA TRP A 13 5.64 1.21 -6.59
C TRP A 13 6.83 1.29 -5.62
N ALA A 14 7.32 0.15 -5.13
CA ALA A 14 8.49 0.09 -4.26
C ALA A 14 9.75 0.65 -4.94
N ARG A 15 9.93 0.42 -6.24
CA ARG A 15 11.04 0.96 -7.04
C ARG A 15 10.96 2.48 -7.19
N GLU A 16 9.80 3.03 -7.50
CA GLU A 16 9.65 4.48 -7.61
C GLU A 16 9.87 5.18 -6.25
N GLU A 17 9.30 4.63 -5.17
CA GLU A 17 9.52 5.12 -3.81
C GLU A 17 11.01 5.01 -3.41
N ALA A 18 11.68 3.90 -3.75
CA ALA A 18 13.10 3.72 -3.49
C ALA A 18 13.96 4.73 -4.25
N LYS A 19 13.66 5.00 -5.53
CA LYS A 19 14.40 6.00 -6.32
C LYS A 19 14.25 7.40 -5.75
N GLU A 20 13.05 7.77 -5.31
CA GLU A 20 12.78 9.10 -4.74
C GLU A 20 13.53 9.33 -3.43
N HIS A 21 13.66 8.27 -2.60
CA HIS A 21 14.24 8.38 -1.27
C HIS A 21 15.70 7.92 -1.15
N THR A 22 16.27 7.30 -2.19
CA THR A 22 17.68 6.88 -2.18
C THR A 22 18.56 8.07 -2.59
N PRO A 23 19.41 8.59 -1.70
CA PRO A 23 20.28 9.70 -2.04
C PRO A 23 21.28 9.28 -3.11
N THR A 24 21.58 10.19 -4.03
CA THR A 24 22.58 10.02 -5.09
C THR A 24 24.01 10.28 -4.60
N PHE A 25 24.22 10.45 -3.31
CA PHE A 25 25.52 10.76 -2.71
C PHE A 25 25.68 10.04 -1.38
N LYS A 26 26.93 9.76 -1.01
CA LYS A 26 27.30 9.30 0.33
C LYS A 26 28.22 10.33 0.98
N ASN A 27 28.04 10.52 2.28
CA ASN A 27 28.95 11.33 3.08
C ASN A 27 29.98 10.41 3.73
N GLU A 28 31.24 10.55 3.33
CA GLU A 28 32.36 9.80 3.88
C GLU A 28 33.39 10.79 4.43
N GLY A 29 33.69 10.71 5.72
CA GLY A 29 34.64 11.63 6.38
C GLY A 29 34.27 13.12 6.30
N GLY A 30 32.98 13.45 6.21
CA GLY A 30 32.49 14.82 6.08
C GLY A 30 32.53 15.41 4.66
N LYS A 31 32.96 14.62 3.66
CA LYS A 31 32.89 15.00 2.25
C LYS A 31 31.74 14.28 1.55
N ARG A 32 31.01 15.02 0.72
CA ARG A 32 29.96 14.48 -0.14
C ARG A 32 30.61 13.89 -1.38
N ILE A 33 30.44 12.59 -1.56
CA ILE A 33 30.89 11.83 -2.73
C ILE A 33 29.64 11.43 -3.51
N ASP A 34 29.52 11.92 -4.74
CA ASP A 34 28.41 11.53 -5.60
C ASP A 34 28.59 10.07 -6.03
N LEU A 35 27.50 9.30 -5.91
CA LEU A 35 27.47 7.91 -6.33
C LEU A 35 27.45 7.84 -7.85
N THR A 36 28.17 6.86 -8.39
CA THR A 36 27.98 6.48 -9.80
C THR A 36 26.57 5.92 -10.01
N VAL A 37 26.07 6.00 -11.24
CA VAL A 37 24.73 5.50 -11.60
C VAL A 37 24.55 4.04 -11.16
N SER A 38 25.52 3.17 -11.44
CA SER A 38 25.45 1.75 -11.09
C SER A 38 25.46 1.50 -9.58
N GLN A 39 26.19 2.31 -8.80
CA GLN A 39 26.17 2.19 -7.34
C GLN A 39 24.84 2.66 -6.76
N TRP A 40 24.27 3.74 -7.31
CA TRP A 40 22.96 4.23 -6.89
C TRP A 40 21.86 3.22 -7.24
N GLU A 41 21.88 2.63 -8.43
CA GLU A 41 20.93 1.57 -8.82
C GLU A 41 21.00 0.36 -7.88
N ALA A 42 22.21 -0.07 -7.48
CA ALA A 42 22.37 -1.14 -6.51
C ALA A 42 21.76 -0.81 -5.14
N GLU A 43 21.96 0.43 -4.65
CA GLU A 43 21.35 0.90 -3.40
C GLU A 43 19.82 0.98 -3.52
N VAL A 44 19.30 1.42 -4.67
CA VAL A 44 17.86 1.44 -4.95
C VAL A 44 17.29 0.03 -4.86
N GLU A 45 17.90 -0.97 -5.51
CA GLU A 45 17.41 -2.35 -5.46
C GLU A 45 17.44 -2.94 -4.04
N VAL A 46 18.44 -2.59 -3.22
CA VAL A 46 18.47 -2.95 -1.78
C VAL A 46 17.30 -2.29 -1.03
N GLN A 47 16.99 -1.02 -1.32
CA GLN A 47 15.84 -0.34 -0.72
C GLN A 47 14.51 -0.91 -1.21
N VAL A 48 14.39 -1.29 -2.49
CA VAL A 48 13.22 -1.98 -3.03
C VAL A 48 12.98 -3.27 -2.27
N ALA A 49 14.01 -4.10 -2.11
CA ALA A 49 13.91 -5.33 -1.34
C ALA A 49 13.46 -5.06 0.10
N LYS A 50 13.96 -3.99 0.73
CA LYS A 50 13.55 -3.58 2.09
C LYS A 50 12.09 -3.12 2.17
N ILE A 51 11.61 -2.34 1.20
CA ILE A 51 10.20 -1.89 1.12
C ILE A 51 9.29 -3.10 0.87
N MET A 52 9.69 -3.98 -0.05
CA MET A 52 8.98 -5.22 -0.36
C MET A 52 8.97 -6.20 0.81
N ALA A 53 9.98 -6.20 1.69
CA ALA A 53 9.98 -7.00 2.91
C ALA A 53 9.23 -6.35 4.09
N GLY A 54 8.87 -5.06 4.00
CA GLY A 54 8.22 -4.31 5.08
C GLY A 54 6.78 -4.72 5.37
N LYS A 55 6.01 -3.87 6.06
CA LYS A 55 4.55 -4.09 6.28
C LYS A 55 3.67 -3.03 5.61
N LYS A 56 4.27 -2.03 4.96
CA LYS A 56 3.55 -0.92 4.31
C LYS A 56 2.69 -1.49 3.18
N CYS A 57 1.43 -1.12 3.14
CA CYS A 57 0.52 -1.38 2.03
C CYS A 57 -0.06 -0.04 1.58
N VAL A 58 -0.03 0.21 0.28
CA VAL A 58 -0.52 1.45 -0.34
C VAL A 58 -1.69 1.13 -1.26
N ARG A 59 -2.45 2.16 -1.65
CA ARG A 59 -3.52 2.01 -2.62
C ARG A 59 -2.91 1.86 -4.01
N LEU A 60 -3.11 0.70 -4.65
CA LEU A 60 -2.56 0.39 -5.97
C LEU A 60 -3.55 0.66 -7.11
N SER A 61 -4.84 0.66 -6.82
CA SER A 61 -5.90 0.89 -7.81
C SER A 61 -6.58 2.25 -7.65
N PRO A 62 -7.28 2.71 -8.70
CA PRO A 62 -8.35 3.69 -8.55
C PRO A 62 -9.45 3.20 -7.59
N MET A 63 -10.36 4.11 -7.31
CA MET A 63 -11.57 3.83 -6.55
C MET A 63 -12.61 3.22 -7.50
N PHE A 64 -13.18 2.08 -7.11
CA PHE A 64 -14.21 1.35 -7.83
C PHE A 64 -15.55 1.44 -7.09
N ASP A 65 -16.64 1.40 -7.83
CA ASP A 65 -17.98 1.42 -7.26
C ASP A 65 -18.45 0.05 -6.76
N ALA A 66 -17.79 -1.03 -7.18
CA ALA A 66 -18.18 -2.39 -6.84
C ALA A 66 -16.95 -3.30 -6.58
N PRO A 67 -17.07 -4.29 -5.68
CA PRO A 67 -15.95 -5.13 -5.29
C PRO A 67 -15.49 -6.07 -6.41
N GLN A 68 -16.37 -6.48 -7.33
CA GLN A 68 -15.99 -7.34 -8.46
C GLN A 68 -14.94 -6.68 -9.38
N TYR A 69 -15.00 -5.36 -9.57
CA TYR A 69 -14.01 -4.64 -10.36
C TYR A 69 -12.66 -4.56 -9.64
N ALA A 70 -12.68 -4.40 -8.31
CA ALA A 70 -11.47 -4.48 -7.49
C ALA A 70 -10.86 -5.89 -7.52
N GLN A 71 -11.68 -6.93 -7.51
CA GLN A 71 -11.23 -8.31 -7.63
C GLN A 71 -10.59 -8.58 -9.01
N GLN A 72 -11.23 -8.16 -10.10
CA GLN A 72 -10.67 -8.27 -11.45
C GLN A 72 -9.31 -7.56 -11.56
N PHE A 73 -9.17 -6.38 -10.95
CA PHE A 73 -7.89 -5.69 -10.87
C PHE A 73 -6.84 -6.51 -10.11
N MET A 74 -7.19 -7.12 -8.97
CA MET A 74 -6.27 -7.98 -8.22
C MET A 74 -5.82 -9.19 -9.06
N ASP A 75 -6.75 -9.83 -9.76
CA ASP A 75 -6.44 -11.01 -10.58
C ASP A 75 -5.54 -10.66 -11.76
N MET A 76 -5.73 -9.48 -12.35
CA MET A 76 -4.84 -8.95 -13.39
C MET A 76 -3.46 -8.60 -12.81
N ALA A 77 -3.41 -7.90 -11.68
CA ALA A 77 -2.17 -7.48 -11.04
C ALA A 77 -1.29 -8.71 -10.68
N ARG A 78 -1.89 -9.77 -10.12
CA ARG A 78 -1.16 -11.01 -9.78
C ARG A 78 -0.54 -11.70 -11.00
N LYS A 79 -1.13 -11.54 -12.18
CA LYS A 79 -0.61 -12.13 -13.43
C LYS A 79 0.47 -11.28 -14.08
N SER A 80 0.37 -9.96 -13.95
CA SER A 80 1.21 -9.03 -14.69
C SER A 80 2.42 -8.51 -13.92
N ILE A 81 2.34 -8.42 -12.59
CA ILE A 81 3.38 -7.79 -11.76
C ILE A 81 3.65 -8.55 -10.47
N VAL A 82 4.85 -8.39 -9.92
CA VAL A 82 5.17 -8.88 -8.58
C VAL A 82 4.47 -7.99 -7.55
N CYS A 83 3.52 -8.59 -6.84
CA CYS A 83 2.74 -7.90 -5.82
C CYS A 83 2.41 -8.83 -4.64
N ARG A 84 2.27 -8.23 -3.46
CA ARG A 84 1.98 -8.92 -2.21
C ARG A 84 0.86 -8.23 -1.44
N ASP A 85 0.28 -8.99 -0.50
CA ASP A 85 -0.72 -8.49 0.45
C ASP A 85 -1.89 -7.75 -0.21
N LEU A 86 -2.23 -8.14 -1.45
CA LEU A 86 -3.33 -7.54 -2.19
C LEU A 86 -4.65 -7.81 -1.47
N LYS A 87 -5.33 -6.73 -1.09
CA LYS A 87 -6.60 -6.75 -0.37
C LYS A 87 -7.53 -5.67 -0.91
N ILE A 88 -8.81 -6.01 -1.03
CA ILE A 88 -9.85 -5.02 -1.27
C ILE A 88 -10.12 -4.32 0.06
N ARG A 89 -10.15 -2.98 0.04
CA ARG A 89 -10.57 -2.16 1.16
C ARG A 89 -11.73 -1.27 0.76
N THR A 90 -12.62 -1.00 1.71
CA THR A 90 -13.74 -0.09 1.52
C THR A 90 -13.77 1.02 2.57
N LYS A 91 -14.41 2.14 2.24
CA LYS A 91 -14.65 3.21 3.21
C LYS A 91 -15.61 2.71 4.29
N ALA A 92 -15.13 2.62 5.52
CA ALA A 92 -15.89 2.18 6.67
C ALA A 92 -15.52 3.00 7.92
N VAL A 93 -16.37 2.92 8.94
CA VAL A 93 -16.04 3.42 10.27
C VAL A 93 -14.92 2.55 10.84
N LEU A 94 -13.80 3.18 11.21
CA LEU A 94 -12.68 2.47 11.82
C LEU A 94 -13.08 2.05 13.24
N VAL A 95 -12.89 0.77 13.53
CA VAL A 95 -13.13 0.20 14.85
C VAL A 95 -11.82 -0.18 15.52
N ASP A 96 -11.78 -0.04 16.83
CA ASP A 96 -10.69 -0.52 17.68
C ASP A 96 -10.73 -2.05 17.81
N ALA A 97 -9.71 -2.66 18.42
CA ALA A 97 -9.61 -4.11 18.66
C ALA A 97 -10.83 -4.69 19.40
N LYS A 98 -11.54 -3.86 20.18
CA LYS A 98 -12.79 -4.22 20.89
C LYS A 98 -14.06 -4.00 20.06
N LYS A 99 -13.94 -3.83 18.74
CA LYS A 99 -15.04 -3.52 17.78
C LYS A 99 -15.81 -2.22 18.10
N LYS A 100 -15.22 -1.31 18.89
CA LYS A 100 -15.82 0.00 19.19
C LYS A 100 -15.38 1.03 18.15
N PRO A 101 -16.26 1.90 17.64
CA PRO A 101 -15.88 2.97 16.73
C PRO A 101 -14.79 3.87 17.33
N ILE A 102 -13.74 4.13 16.57
CA ILE A 102 -12.72 5.11 16.94
C ILE A 102 -13.33 6.49 16.73
N LEU A 103 -13.58 7.22 17.82
CA LEU A 103 -14.15 8.56 17.77
C LEU A 103 -13.05 9.60 17.60
N ASN A 104 -13.34 10.66 16.85
CA ASN A 104 -12.47 11.84 16.81
C ASN A 104 -12.63 12.63 18.11
N ALA A 105 -11.54 12.82 18.86
CA ALA A 105 -11.55 13.54 20.13
C ALA A 105 -12.09 14.97 20.05
N LYS A 106 -12.02 15.62 18.87
CA LYS A 106 -12.51 17.00 18.67
C LYS A 106 -13.99 17.07 18.31
N THR A 107 -14.50 16.14 17.51
CA THR A 107 -15.84 16.23 16.93
C THR A 107 -16.82 15.21 17.50
N GLY A 108 -16.35 14.22 18.26
CA GLY A 108 -17.17 13.11 18.76
C GLY A 108 -17.67 12.16 17.68
N ALA A 109 -17.43 12.45 16.39
CA ALA A 109 -17.87 11.65 15.27
C ALA A 109 -16.98 10.41 15.06
N PRO A 110 -17.53 9.29 14.58
CA PRO A 110 -16.73 8.12 14.20
C PRO A 110 -15.76 8.45 13.08
N LYS A 111 -14.51 7.98 13.22
CA LYS A 111 -13.46 8.16 12.22
C LYS A 111 -13.72 7.23 11.05
N VAL A 112 -13.94 7.80 9.87
CA VAL A 112 -14.10 7.06 8.62
C VAL A 112 -12.73 6.89 7.96
N GLY A 113 -12.42 5.68 7.50
CA GLY A 113 -11.18 5.34 6.81
C GLY A 113 -11.36 4.11 5.93
N PHE A 114 -10.26 3.53 5.46
CA PHE A 114 -10.30 2.27 4.72
C PHE A 114 -10.16 1.09 5.68
N ALA A 115 -11.11 0.16 5.62
CA ALA A 115 -11.05 -1.12 6.32
C ALA A 115 -11.00 -2.26 5.30
N ASP A 116 -10.41 -3.40 5.70
CA ASP A 116 -10.40 -4.62 4.90
C ASP A 116 -11.84 -5.02 4.57
N TRP A 117 -12.15 -5.17 3.28
CA TRP A 117 -13.46 -5.63 2.82
C TRP A 117 -13.50 -7.15 2.89
N VAL A 118 -14.56 -7.68 3.50
CA VAL A 118 -14.86 -9.10 3.53
C VAL A 118 -16.09 -9.28 2.64
N PRO A 119 -16.07 -10.22 1.67
CA PRO A 119 -17.30 -10.62 1.00
C PRO A 119 -18.26 -11.06 2.08
N GLU A 120 -19.35 -10.32 2.26
CA GLU A 120 -20.44 -10.73 3.13
C GLU A 120 -20.75 -12.17 2.73
N ALA A 121 -20.57 -13.11 3.67
CA ALA A 121 -20.75 -14.52 3.39
C ALA A 121 -22.13 -14.65 2.76
N THR A 122 -22.17 -14.98 1.47
CA THR A 122 -23.36 -15.54 0.87
C THR A 122 -23.63 -16.77 1.70
N TYR A 123 -24.57 -16.67 2.64
CA TYR A 123 -25.24 -17.81 3.22
C TYR A 123 -25.81 -18.59 2.03
N ALA A 124 -25.07 -19.57 1.57
CA ALA A 124 -25.66 -20.71 0.88
C ALA A 124 -26.37 -21.49 1.98
N ALA A 125 -27.69 -21.37 1.99
CA ALA A 125 -28.57 -22.32 2.69
C ALA A 125 -28.44 -23.70 2.06
#